data_AF-A0A956QJQ2-F1
#
_entry.id   AF-A0A956QJQ2-F1
#
_cell.length_a   1.000
_cell.length_b   1.000
_cell.length_c   1.000
_cell.angle_alpha   90.00
_cell.angle_beta   90.00
_cell.angle_gamma   90.00
#
_symmetry.space_group_name_H-M   'P 1'
#
loop_
_entity.id
_entity.type
_entity.pdbx_description
1 polymer ?
#
loop_
_entity_poly.entity_id
_entity_poly.type
_entity_poly.pdbx_seq_one_letter_code
_entity_poly.pdbx_strand_id
1 'polypeptide(L)' 'MIDLSSDTCTRPTAAMRKAIFEAEVGDEQRGEDPTVNRLTAAVAERLGKEAALFLPSGTMCNAVAIKTHTRPGE' A
#
# COMPACT_ATOMS: atom_id res chain seq x y z
N MET A 1 -16.29 -24.69 3.33
CA MET A 1 -17.25 -23.64 2.97
C MET A 1 -16.63 -22.82 1.86
N ILE A 2 -17.33 -22.60 0.74
CA ILE A 2 -16.85 -21.77 -0.37
C ILE A 2 -17.43 -20.37 -0.16
N ASP A 3 -16.57 -19.37 -0.02
CA ASP A 3 -16.95 -17.96 0.15
C ASP A 3 -16.77 -17.22 -1.19
N LEU A 4 -17.85 -16.64 -1.71
CA LEU A 4 -17.91 -15.88 -2.97
C LEU A 4 -18.40 -14.45 -2.75
N SER A 5 -18.41 -13.97 -1.50
CA SER A 5 -18.95 -12.66 -1.16
C SER A 5 -18.04 -11.50 -1.62
N SER A 6 -16.72 -11.71 -1.59
CA SER A 6 -15.70 -10.73 -2.00
C SER A 6 -14.33 -11.40 -2.12
N ASP A 7 -13.40 -10.77 -2.84
CA ASP A 7 -11.98 -11.13 -2.88
C ASP A 7 -11.20 -10.65 -1.63
N THR A 8 -11.78 -9.76 -0.82
CA THR A 8 -11.11 -9.24 0.39
C THR A 8 -10.98 -10.27 1.50
N CYS A 9 -11.67 -11.42 1.42
CA CYS A 9 -11.52 -12.52 2.37
C CYS A 9 -10.27 -13.38 2.12
N THR A 10 -9.48 -13.04 1.09
CA THR A 10 -8.19 -13.69 0.81
C THR A 10 -7.28 -13.68 2.03
N ARG A 11 -6.55 -14.78 2.21
CA ARG A 11 -5.56 -14.93 3.29
C ARG A 11 -4.17 -14.95 2.68
N PRO A 12 -3.15 -14.37 3.35
CA PRO A 12 -1.78 -14.48 2.87
C PRO A 12 -1.39 -15.94 2.64
N THR A 13 -0.61 -16.22 1.60
CA THR A 13 -0.04 -17.55 1.39
C THR A 13 1.10 -17.81 2.39
N ALA A 14 1.59 -19.05 2.46
CA ALA A 14 2.76 -19.37 3.30
C ALA A 14 4.00 -18.55 2.88
N ALA A 15 4.22 -18.37 1.57
CA ALA A 15 5.32 -17.55 1.06
C ALA A 15 5.17 -16.07 1.44
N MET A 16 3.97 -15.51 1.37
CA MET A 16 3.72 -14.14 1.83
C MET A 16 3.96 -14.00 3.32
N ARG A 17 3.50 -14.94 4.15
CA ARG A 17 3.77 -14.92 5.60
C ARG A 17 5.26 -14.95 5.90
N LYS A 18 6.03 -15.78 5.18
CA LYS A 18 7.49 -15.81 5.30
C LYS A 18 8.12 -14.48 4.91
N ALA A 19 7.73 -13.90 3.76
CA ALA A 19 8.25 -12.61 3.31
C ALA A 19 7.95 -11.46 4.29
N ILE A 20 6.76 -11.46 4.91
CA ILE A 20 6.40 -10.48 5.95
C ILE A 20 7.28 -10.69 7.20
N PHE A 21 7.48 -11.93 7.62
CA PHE A 21 8.30 -12.26 8.79
C PHE A 21 9.77 -11.88 8.61
N GLU A 22 10.30 -12.03 7.39
CA GLU A 22 11.70 -11.77 7.06
C GLU A 22 11.95 -10.33 6.57
N ALA A 23 10.93 -9.49 6.48
CA ALA A 23 11.06 -8.14 5.96
C ALA A 23 11.96 -7.27 6.84
N GLU A 24 12.90 -6.56 6.23
CA GLU A 24 13.60 -5.46 6.88
C GLU A 24 12.62 -4.29 7.05
N VAL A 25 12.55 -3.75 8.26
CA VAL A 25 11.62 -2.67 8.65
C VAL A 25 12.38 -1.52 9.27
N GLY A 26 11.78 -0.32 9.21
CA GLY A 26 12.35 0.90 9.77
C GLY A 26 11.27 1.91 10.14
N ASP A 27 11.68 3.13 10.50
CA ASP A 27 10.75 4.22 10.74
C ASP A 27 10.28 4.83 9.42
N GLU A 28 9.06 4.48 9.01
CA GLU A 28 8.45 4.96 7.77
C GLU A 28 8.27 6.49 7.75
N GLN A 29 7.96 7.13 8.89
CA GLN A 29 7.79 8.59 8.95
C GLN A 29 9.08 9.34 8.68
N ARG A 30 10.22 8.68 8.92
CA ARG A 30 11.56 9.19 8.62
C ARG A 30 12.08 8.74 7.26
N GLY A 31 11.33 7.91 6.53
CA GLY A 31 11.73 7.30 5.26
C GLY A 31 12.76 6.18 5.40
N GLU A 32 12.89 5.60 6.59
CA GLU A 32 13.94 4.63 6.93
C GLU A 32 13.47 3.18 6.74
N ASP A 33 12.22 2.93 6.35
CA ASP A 33 11.71 1.58 6.08
C ASP A 33 12.06 1.10 4.66
N PRO A 34 13.01 0.15 4.49
CA PRO A 34 13.47 -0.28 3.18
C PRO A 34 12.41 -1.08 2.41
N THR A 35 11.52 -1.78 3.11
CA THR A 35 10.47 -2.59 2.48
C THR A 35 9.38 -1.70 1.90
N VAL A 36 8.94 -0.68 2.62
CA VAL A 36 7.99 0.33 2.13
C VAL A 36 8.58 1.09 0.95
N ASN A 37 9.83 1.56 1.07
CA ASN A 37 10.52 2.29 0.00
C ASN A 37 10.61 1.48 -1.30
N ARG A 38 10.94 0.19 -1.19
CA ARG A 38 10.99 -0.71 -2.35
C ARG A 38 9.61 -0.95 -2.96
N LEU A 39 8.58 -1.09 -2.14
CA LEU A 39 7.20 -1.25 -2.61
C LEU A 39 6.73 -0.02 -3.40
N THR A 40 6.90 1.18 -2.84
CA THR A 40 6.45 2.42 -3.48
C THR A 40 7.24 2.71 -4.75
N ALA A 41 8.57 2.53 -4.75
CA ALA A 41 9.39 2.68 -5.95
C ALA A 41 8.93 1.72 -7.08
N ALA A 42 8.72 0.44 -6.76
CA ALA A 42 8.27 -0.54 -7.74
C ALA A 42 6.87 -0.22 -8.29
N VAL A 43 5.96 0.31 -7.47
CA VAL A 43 4.61 0.72 -7.91
C VAL A 43 4.69 1.97 -8.80
N ALA A 44 5.49 2.97 -8.42
CA ALA A 44 5.69 4.18 -9.22
C ALA A 44 6.24 3.85 -10.61
N GLU A 45 7.27 3.00 -10.67
CA GLU A 45 7.86 2.51 -11.92
C GLU A 45 6.81 1.77 -12.79
N ARG A 46 6.09 0.80 -12.21
CA ARG A 46 5.09 -0.01 -12.93
C ARG A 46 3.95 0.83 -13.52
N LEU A 47 3.58 1.92 -12.87
CA LEU A 47 2.49 2.79 -13.29
C LEU A 47 2.97 4.01 -14.09
N GLY A 48 4.28 4.16 -14.33
CA GLY A 48 4.85 5.31 -15.01
C GLY A 48 4.58 6.63 -14.28
N LYS A 49 4.65 6.61 -12.95
CA LYS A 49 4.45 7.79 -12.08
C LYS A 49 5.75 8.17 -11.39
N GLU A 50 5.87 9.44 -11.03
CA GLU A 50 7.07 9.97 -10.36
C GLU A 50 7.21 9.44 -8.92
N ALA A 51 6.08 9.14 -8.25
CA ALA A 51 6.05 8.66 -6.87
C ALA A 51 4.82 7.80 -6.58
N ALA A 52 4.86 7.05 -5.48
CA ALA A 52 3.73 6.32 -4.91
C ALA A 52 3.78 6.39 -3.38
N LEU A 53 2.62 6.17 -2.74
CA LEU A 53 2.46 6.18 -1.29
C LEU A 53 1.72 4.92 -0.85
N PHE A 54 2.23 4.24 0.19
CA PHE A 54 1.55 3.10 0.81
C PHE A 54 0.58 3.59 1.90
N LEU A 55 -0.67 3.13 1.86
CA LEU A 55 -1.69 3.49 2.84
C LEU A 55 -2.46 2.23 3.31
N PRO A 56 -2.99 2.23 4.55
CA PRO A 56 -3.64 1.05 5.14
C PRO A 56 -4.88 0.53 4.42
N SER A 57 -5.56 1.34 3.61
CA SER A 57 -6.78 0.93 2.91
C SER A 57 -7.05 1.74 1.65
N GLY A 58 -7.78 1.15 0.70
CA GLY A 58 -8.23 1.84 -0.50
C GLY A 58 -9.13 3.06 -0.20
N THR A 59 -9.94 2.99 0.87
CA THR A 59 -10.73 4.14 1.33
C THR A 59 -9.83 5.31 1.74
N MET A 60 -8.74 5.04 2.46
CA MET A 60 -7.79 6.08 2.84
C MET A 60 -7.03 6.62 1.63
N CYS A 61 -6.65 5.75 0.68
CA CYS A 61 -6.05 6.19 -0.59
C CYS A 61 -6.93 7.24 -1.30
N ASN A 62 -8.23 6.94 -1.45
CA ASN A 62 -9.14 7.85 -2.12
C ASN A 62 -9.39 9.13 -1.31
N ALA A 63 -9.52 9.04 0.02
CA ALA A 63 -9.70 10.22 0.87
C ALA A 63 -8.49 11.16 0.81
N VAL A 64 -7.27 10.63 0.85
CA VAL A 64 -6.04 11.41 0.69
C VAL A 64 -5.95 12.00 -0.71
N ALA A 65 -6.25 11.23 -1.75
CA ALA A 65 -6.22 11.71 -3.14
C ALA A 65 -7.20 12.87 -3.36
N ILE A 66 -8.46 12.73 -2.91
CA ILE A 66 -9.47 13.80 -3.00
C ILE A 66 -8.96 15.05 -2.29
N LYS A 67 -8.53 14.92 -1.02
CA LYS A 67 -8.04 16.06 -0.23
C LYS A 67 -6.79 16.73 -0.82
N THR A 68 -5.98 15.97 -1.56
CA THR A 68 -4.78 16.48 -2.25
C THR A 68 -5.16 17.23 -3.52
N HIS A 69 -6.21 16.79 -4.21
CA HIS A 69 -6.62 17.34 -5.50
C HIS A 69 -7.71 18.42 -5.41
N THR A 70 -8.39 18.58 -4.28
CA THR A 70 -9.49 19.53 -4.12
C THR A 70 -9.34 20.43 -2.89
N ARG A 71 -10.15 21.50 -2.87
CA ARG A 71 -10.32 22.43 -1.75
C ARG A 71 -11.77 22.42 -1.27
N PRO A 72 -12.05 22.88 -0.04
CA PRO A 72 -13.44 23.01 0.43
C PRO A 72 -14.28 23.89 -0.51
N GLY A 73 -15.33 23.31 -1.08
CA GLY A 73 -16.26 24.00 -1.99
C GLY A 73 -15.95 23.82 -3.49
N GLU A 74 -14.87 23.13 -3.85
CA GLU A 74 -14.66 22.57 -5.19
C GLU A 74 -15.45 21.28 -5.41
#